data_AF-A0A561ETC1-F1
#
_entry.id   AF-A0A561ETC1-F1
#
_cell.length_a   1.000
_cell.length_b   1.000
_cell.length_c   1.000
_cell.angle_alpha   90.00
_cell.angle_beta   90.00
_cell.angle_gamma   90.00
#
_symmetry.space_group_name_H-M   'P 1'
#
loop_
_entity.id
_entity.type
_entity.pdbx_description
1 polymer ?
#
loop_
_entity_poly.entity_id
_entity_poly.type
_entity_poly.pdbx_seq_one_letter_code
_entity_poly.pdbx_strand_id
1 'polypeptide(L)' 'MTAPDPRTIAVLAAAGFPVDVLTDEQLQVFGSLSEEELALLLDIKARLDEVEPEVQAHGTVAGGALF' A
#
# COMPACT_ATOMS: atom_id res chain seq x y z
N MET A 1 2.89 11.04 -20.03
CA MET A 1 2.54 10.40 -18.74
C MET A 1 2.21 8.96 -19.06
N THR A 2 3.06 8.02 -18.65
CA THR A 2 2.79 6.59 -18.80
C THR A 2 1.62 6.25 -17.88
N ALA A 3 0.65 5.47 -18.34
CA ALA A 3 -0.46 5.01 -17.49
C ALA A 3 0.09 4.06 -16.40
N PRO A 4 -0.56 3.97 -15.22
CA PRO A 4 -0.08 3.09 -14.16
C PRO A 4 -0.19 1.63 -14.62
N ASP A 5 0.80 0.78 -14.29
CA ASP A 5 0.69 -0.64 -14.64
C ASP A 5 -0.46 -1.29 -13.83
N PRO A 6 -1.51 -1.79 -14.49
CA PRO A 6 -2.69 -2.34 -13.80
C PRO A 6 -2.37 -3.61 -13.00
N ARG A 7 -1.28 -4.32 -13.31
CA ARG A 7 -0.85 -5.50 -12.56
C ARG A 7 -0.26 -5.09 -11.22
N THR A 8 0.53 -4.01 -11.17
CA THR A 8 1.07 -3.47 -9.91
C THR A 8 -0.06 -3.06 -8.97
N ILE A 9 -1.08 -2.38 -9.48
CA ILE A 9 -2.24 -1.98 -8.68
C ILE A 9 -3.01 -3.20 -8.17
N ALA A 10 -3.21 -4.22 -9.00
CA ALA A 10 -3.89 -5.45 -8.60
C ALA A 10 -3.12 -6.21 -7.48
N VAL A 11 -1.78 -6.24 -7.55
CA VAL A 11 -0.93 -6.87 -6.53
C VAL A 11 -1.04 -6.12 -5.20
N LEU A 12 -0.99 -4.79 -5.23
CA LEU A 12 -1.15 -3.97 -4.02
C LEU A 12 -2.53 -4.14 -3.39
N ALA A 13 -3.59 -4.18 -4.20
CA ALA A 13 -4.96 -4.44 -3.74
C ALA A 13 -5.06 -5.82 -3.06
N ALA A 14 -4.51 -6.86 -3.67
CA ALA A 14 -4.49 -8.22 -3.13
C ALA A 14 -3.68 -8.33 -1.84
N ALA A 15 -2.63 -7.51 -1.70
CA ALA A 15 -1.86 -7.40 -0.47
C ALA A 15 -2.58 -6.61 0.63
N GLY A 16 -3.73 -5.97 0.37
CA GLY A 16 -4.50 -5.23 1.36
C GLY A 16 -4.16 -3.74 1.45
N PHE A 17 -3.43 -3.19 0.47
CA PHE A 17 -3.29 -1.74 0.34
C PHE A 17 -4.61 -1.11 -0.11
N PRO A 18 -4.98 0.07 0.41
CA PRO A 18 -6.27 0.69 0.12
C PRO A 18 -6.24 1.42 -1.23
N VAL A 19 -6.09 0.69 -2.34
CA VAL A 19 -5.97 1.29 -3.68
C VAL A 19 -7.21 2.08 -4.10
N ASP A 20 -8.38 1.73 -3.56
CA ASP A 20 -9.67 2.38 -3.86
C ASP A 20 -9.83 3.77 -3.25
N VAL A 21 -9.01 4.14 -2.27
CA VAL A 21 -9.06 5.48 -1.63
C VAL A 21 -7.94 6.41 -2.10
N LEU A 22 -7.03 5.90 -2.92
CA LEU A 22 -5.91 6.67 -3.47
C LEU A 22 -6.38 7.55 -4.62
N THR A 23 -5.77 8.73 -4.76
CA THR A 23 -6.00 9.58 -5.94
C THR A 23 -5.32 8.98 -7.17
N ASP A 24 -5.74 9.40 -8.37
CA ASP A 24 -5.09 8.99 -9.62
C ASP A 24 -3.58 9.26 -9.60
N GLU A 25 -3.15 10.40 -9.03
CA GLU A 25 -1.73 10.76 -8.91
C GLU A 25 -0.97 9.80 -7.99
N GLN A 26 -1.59 9.35 -6.90
CA GLN A 26 -0.98 8.36 -6.00
C GLN A 26 -0.91 6.98 -6.66
N LEU A 27 -1.95 6.57 -7.38
CA LEU A 27 -1.94 5.33 -8.16
C LEU A 27 -0.86 5.35 -9.24
N GLN A 28 -0.55 6.51 -9.83
CA GLN A 28 0.57 6.65 -10.75
C GLN A 28 1.91 6.40 -10.07
N VAL A 29 2.12 6.91 -8.84
CA VAL A 29 3.34 6.64 -8.07
C VAL A 29 3.50 5.15 -7.84
N PHE A 30 2.45 4.47 -7.37
CA PHE A 30 2.48 3.02 -7.16
C PHE A 30 2.66 2.24 -8.46
N GLY A 31 2.01 2.65 -9.54
CA GLY A 31 2.13 2.03 -10.86
C GLY A 31 3.48 2.29 -11.55
N SER A 32 4.28 3.23 -11.04
CA SER A 32 5.64 3.52 -11.53
C SER A 32 6.75 2.76 -10.79
N LEU A 33 6.41 2.04 -9.72
CA LEU A 33 7.36 1.23 -8.96
C LEU A 33 7.96 0.12 -9.83
N SER A 34 9.27 -0.11 -9.67
CA SER A 34 9.92 -1.28 -10.22
C SER A 34 9.44 -2.57 -9.54
N GLU A 35 9.71 -3.72 -10.16
CA GLU A 35 9.41 -5.02 -9.55
C GLU A 35 10.13 -5.21 -8.20
N GLU A 36 11.35 -4.67 -8.06
CA GLU A 36 12.15 -4.74 -6.84
C GLU A 36 11.57 -3.84 -5.74
N GLU A 37 11.13 -2.63 -6.10
CA GLU A 37 10.51 -1.69 -5.17
C GLU A 37 9.15 -2.21 -4.69
N LEU A 38 8.36 -2.80 -5.59
CA LEU A 38 7.11 -3.47 -5.24
C LEU A 38 7.36 -4.65 -4.30
N ALA A 39 8.34 -5.50 -4.59
CA ALA A 39 8.70 -6.63 -3.72
C ALA A 39 9.14 -6.17 -2.33
N LEU A 40 9.95 -5.11 -2.25
CA LEU A 40 10.38 -4.52 -0.98
C LEU A 40 9.20 -3.95 -0.19
N LEU A 41 8.27 -3.25 -0.85
CA LEU A 41 7.08 -2.70 -0.21
C LEU A 41 6.19 -3.80 0.37
N LEU A 42 6.02 -4.91 -0.37
CA LEU A 42 5.28 -6.08 0.11
C LEU A 42 5.99 -6.79 1.27
N ASP A 43 7.31 -6.91 1.23
CA ASP A 43 8.10 -7.47 2.34
C ASP A 43 7.95 -6.64 3.62
N ILE A 44 8.06 -5.32 3.50
CA ILE A 44 7.86 -4.40 4.63
C ILE A 44 6.45 -4.56 5.19
N LYS A 45 5.43 -4.63 4.33
CA LYS A 45 4.05 -4.86 4.79
C LYS A 45 3.92 -6.18 5.54
N ALA A 46 4.43 -7.28 4.99
CA ALA A 46 4.35 -8.59 5.65
C ALA A 46 5.00 -8.57 7.03
N ARG A 47 6.16 -7.91 7.15
CA ARG A 47 6.86 -7.75 8.44
C ARG A 47 6.12 -6.85 9.42
N LEU A 48 5.40 -5.82 8.94
CA LEU A 48 4.53 -5.01 9.79
C LEU A 48 3.34 -5.82 10.28
N ASP A 49 2.69 -6.57 9.37
CA ASP A 49 1.56 -7.44 9.69
C ASP A 49 1.96 -8.55 10.70
N GLU A 50 3.21 -9.06 10.62
CA GLU A 50 3.78 -10.01 11.60
C GLU A 50 4.05 -9.40 12.97
N VAL A 51 4.36 -8.10 13.01
CA VAL A 51 4.67 -7.36 14.24
C VAL A 51 3.42 -6.77 14.89
N GLU A 52 2.29 -6.65 14.19
CA GLU A 52 1.00 -6.25 14.76
C GLU A 52 0.51 -7.28 15.79
N PRO A 53 0.73 -7.06 17.10
CA PRO A 53 0.36 -8.01 18.13
C PRO A 53 -1.13 -7.83 18.42
N GLU A 54 -1.90 -8.89 18.20
CA GLU A 54 -3.21 -9.20 18.80
C GLU A 54 -4.01 -7.99 19.32
N VAL A 55 -4.91 -7.45 18.49
CA VAL A 55 -6.13 -6.72 18.90
C VAL A 55 -5.94 -5.76 20.09
N GLN A 56 -5.32 -4.61 19.88
CA GLN A 56 -5.70 -3.43 20.68
C GLN A 56 -6.98 -2.86 20.08
N ALA A 57 -8.09 -3.48 20.48
CA ALA A 57 -9.41 -2.87 20.42
C ALA A 57 -9.42 -1.61 21.29
N HIS A 58 -9.03 -0.47 20.72
CA HIS A 58 -9.65 0.81 20.99
C HIS A 58 -9.33 1.78 19.86
N GLY A 59 -10.41 2.25 19.23
CA GLY A 59 -10.34 3.16 18.12
C GLY A 59 -9.63 4.45 18.48
N THR A 60 -8.84 4.95 17.54
CA THR A 60 -8.92 6.34 17.08
C THR A 60 -8.39 6.35 15.66
N VAL A 61 -9.27 6.66 14.73
CA VAL A 61 -8.94 7.03 13.37
C VAL A 61 -7.94 8.18 13.41
N ALA A 62 -6.72 7.94 12.93
CA ALA A 62 -5.83 8.98 12.40
C ALA A 62 -4.72 8.35 11.55
N GLY A 63 -5.06 7.43 10.64
CA GLY A 63 -4.22 7.10 9.48
C GLY A 63 -4.28 8.20 8.41
N GLY A 64 -4.21 9.45 8.84
CA GLY A 64 -4.35 10.64 8.00
C GLY A 64 -3.09 11.47 8.07
N ALA A 65 -2.34 11.44 6.98
CA ALA A 65 -1.29 12.38 6.59
C ALA A 65 -0.03 12.45 7.47
N LEU A 66 1.06 11.98 6.86
CA LEU A 66 2.41 12.47 7.10
C LEU A 66 2.44 14.00 6.90
N PHE A 67 2.80 14.76 7.94
CA PHE A 67 3.31 16.13 7.89
C PHE A 67 4.47 16.28 8.88
#